data_AF-A0A944SIS0-F1
#
_entry.id   AF-A0A944SIS0-F1
#
_cell.length_a   1.000
_cell.length_b   1.000
_cell.length_c   1.000
_cell.angle_alpha   90.00
_cell.angle_beta   90.00
_cell.angle_gamma   90.00
#
_symmetry.space_group_name_H-M   'P 1'
#
loop_
_entity.id
_entity.type
_entity.pdbx_description
1 polymer ?
#
loop_
_entity_poly.entity_id
_entity_poly.type
_entity_poly.pdbx_seq_one_letter_code
_entity_poly.pdbx_strand_id
1 'polypeptide(L)'
;MKIFNLKVLAPVGALIIVASTSLAFAHGGATGIVKERMDLMASVGKSMKTITEMFQGEKPYDAAIVRQAASFIGNHGGEQMTRLFPEGSIQGPSESLPAIWQNWQRFSELADDLTKYAGALAAAADNPRGPGMGSGMNQGRQGGLGASPMGRRNPMMGQSADGMPMNDPAALAQMSPNAAFARVTQTCSACHTQFRKKQ
;
A
#
# COMPACT_ATOMS: atom_id res chain seq x y z
N MET A 1 -73.57 12.07 -19.95
CA MET A 1 -72.15 12.36 -20.25
C MET A 1 -71.32 12.03 -19.02
N LYS A 2 -70.21 11.30 -19.21
CA LYS A 2 -69.20 10.82 -18.23
C LYS A 2 -69.43 9.44 -17.58
N ILE A 3 -68.94 8.45 -18.32
CA ILE A 3 -68.48 7.13 -17.86
C ILE A 3 -67.12 7.35 -17.19
N PHE A 4 -66.87 6.84 -15.97
CA PHE A 4 -65.51 6.61 -15.47
C PHE A 4 -65.44 5.46 -14.47
N ASN A 5 -65.18 4.27 -15.02
CA ASN A 5 -64.24 3.23 -14.62
C ASN A 5 -64.06 2.86 -13.13
N LEU A 6 -64.60 1.68 -12.82
CA LEU A 6 -64.25 0.80 -11.71
C LEU A 6 -62.75 0.48 -11.72
N LYS A 7 -61.99 0.97 -10.73
CA LYS A 7 -60.59 0.58 -10.55
C LYS A 7 -60.53 -0.71 -9.73
N VAL A 8 -60.11 -1.77 -10.42
CA VAL A 8 -59.84 -3.13 -9.92
C VAL A 8 -58.85 -3.07 -8.74
N LEU A 9 -59.24 -3.61 -7.58
CA LEU A 9 -58.31 -4.03 -6.53
C LEU A 9 -57.61 -5.32 -6.99
N ALA A 10 -56.28 -5.29 -7.12
CA ALA A 10 -55.46 -6.48 -7.34
C ALA A 10 -54.82 -6.93 -6.01
N PRO A 11 -54.79 -8.25 -5.70
CA PRO A 11 -54.25 -8.77 -4.44
C PRO A 11 -52.73 -9.03 -4.51
N VAL A 12 -52.13 -8.92 -3.32
CA VAL A 12 -50.88 -9.51 -2.80
C VAL A 12 -50.04 -10.38 -3.77
N GLY A 13 -48.81 -9.95 -4.00
CA GLY A 13 -47.69 -10.81 -4.41
C GLY A 13 -46.43 -10.42 -3.66
N ALA A 14 -46.05 -11.20 -2.65
CA ALA A 14 -44.84 -10.99 -1.86
C ALA A 14 -43.60 -11.07 -2.77
N LEU A 15 -42.86 -9.97 -2.89
CA LEU A 15 -41.59 -9.93 -3.59
C LEU A 15 -40.53 -10.64 -2.73
N ILE A 16 -40.35 -11.94 -2.94
CA ILE A 16 -39.18 -12.66 -2.39
C ILE A 16 -37.97 -12.15 -3.16
N ILE A 17 -37.28 -11.17 -2.59
CA ILE A 17 -35.93 -10.81 -3.02
C ILE A 17 -35.05 -11.97 -2.58
N VAL A 18 -34.85 -12.94 -3.48
CA VAL A 18 -33.76 -13.90 -3.35
C VAL A 18 -32.48 -13.08 -3.46
N ALA A 19 -31.91 -12.73 -2.32
CA ALA A 19 -30.55 -12.24 -2.25
C ALA A 19 -29.64 -13.37 -2.70
N SER A 20 -29.39 -13.47 -3.99
CA SER A 20 -28.32 -14.28 -4.55
C SER A 20 -27.02 -13.70 -4.02
N THR A 21 -26.54 -14.28 -2.92
CA THR A 21 -25.17 -14.08 -2.45
C THR A 21 -24.26 -14.73 -3.46
N SER A 22 -23.95 -14.02 -4.55
CA SER A 22 -22.80 -14.34 -5.38
C SER A 22 -21.60 -14.31 -4.45
N LEU A 23 -21.11 -15.47 -4.03
CA LEU A 23 -19.81 -15.60 -3.42
C LEU A 23 -18.81 -15.16 -4.50
N ALA A 24 -18.50 -13.88 -4.52
CA ALA A 24 -17.47 -13.34 -5.38
C ALA A 24 -16.20 -14.10 -5.04
N PHE A 25 -15.72 -14.92 -5.97
CA PHE A 25 -14.40 -15.54 -5.90
C PHE A 25 -13.34 -14.46 -6.05
N ALA A 26 -13.17 -13.62 -5.02
CA ALA A 26 -12.27 -12.46 -5.03
C ALA A 26 -10.81 -12.83 -5.34
N HIS A 27 -10.45 -14.10 -5.17
CA HIS A 27 -9.12 -14.64 -5.40
C HIS A 27 -9.11 -15.86 -6.33
N GLY A 28 -10.03 -15.93 -7.29
CA GLY A 28 -9.95 -16.93 -8.38
C GLY A 28 -9.90 -18.39 -7.90
N GLY A 29 -10.60 -18.72 -6.81
CA GLY A 29 -10.62 -20.07 -6.24
C GLY A 29 -9.45 -20.40 -5.30
N ALA A 30 -8.69 -19.41 -4.83
CA ALA A 30 -7.65 -19.62 -3.82
C ALA A 30 -8.21 -20.32 -2.57
N THR A 31 -7.43 -21.23 -2.00
CA THR A 31 -7.75 -21.92 -0.73
C THR A 31 -6.54 -21.90 0.21
N GLY A 32 -6.79 -22.23 1.48
CA GLY A 32 -5.76 -22.32 2.54
C GLY A 32 -4.89 -21.06 2.63
N ILE A 33 -3.60 -21.28 2.86
CA ILE A 33 -2.61 -20.21 3.07
C ILE A 33 -2.45 -19.26 1.87
N VAL A 34 -2.75 -19.73 0.64
CA VAL A 34 -2.75 -18.87 -0.55
C VAL A 34 -3.91 -17.88 -0.49
N LYS A 35 -5.10 -18.32 -0.08
CA LYS A 35 -6.24 -17.41 0.12
C LYS A 35 -5.95 -16.40 1.22
N GLU A 36 -5.43 -16.86 2.36
CA GLU A 36 -5.12 -16.00 3.50
C GLU A 36 -4.15 -14.86 3.13
N ARG A 37 -3.07 -15.16 2.40
CA ARG A 37 -2.15 -14.12 1.94
C ARG A 37 -2.83 -13.13 0.99
N MET A 38 -3.69 -13.61 0.08
CA MET A 38 -4.31 -12.78 -0.94
C MET A 38 -5.35 -11.85 -0.31
N ASP A 39 -6.15 -12.35 0.64
CA ASP A 39 -7.10 -11.54 1.41
C ASP A 39 -6.36 -10.47 2.23
N LEU A 40 -5.23 -10.84 2.84
CA LEU A 40 -4.39 -9.87 3.54
C LEU A 40 -3.84 -8.81 2.60
N MET A 41 -3.29 -9.19 1.45
CA MET A 41 -2.73 -8.24 0.47
C MET A 41 -3.81 -7.31 -0.11
N ALA A 42 -5.04 -7.80 -0.29
CA ALA A 42 -6.16 -6.95 -0.69
C ALA A 42 -6.49 -5.91 0.39
N SER A 43 -6.49 -6.32 1.66
CA SER A 43 -6.75 -5.43 2.79
C SER A 43 -5.63 -4.38 2.96
N VAL A 44 -4.37 -4.80 2.88
CA VAL A 44 -3.19 -3.90 2.88
C VAL A 44 -3.25 -2.94 1.69
N GLY A 45 -3.63 -3.43 0.50
CA GLY A 45 -3.82 -2.60 -0.69
C GLY A 45 -4.91 -1.54 -0.53
N LYS A 46 -6.01 -1.87 0.16
CA LYS A 46 -7.07 -0.90 0.48
C LYS A 46 -6.56 0.21 1.41
N SER A 47 -5.81 -0.15 2.46
CA SER A 47 -5.18 0.82 3.36
C SER A 47 -4.20 1.73 2.61
N MET A 48 -3.35 1.16 1.76
CA MET A 48 -2.42 1.94 0.93
C MET A 48 -3.14 2.88 -0.04
N LYS A 49 -4.26 2.45 -0.63
CA LYS A 49 -5.10 3.31 -1.48
C LYS A 49 -5.62 4.51 -0.69
N THR A 50 -6.20 4.30 0.48
CA THR A 50 -6.70 5.38 1.34
C THR A 50 -5.63 6.41 1.66
N ILE A 51 -4.42 5.97 2.02
CA ILE A 51 -3.29 6.88 2.27
C ILE A 51 -2.90 7.62 0.98
N THR A 52 -2.78 6.90 -0.14
CA THR A 52 -2.36 7.47 -1.44
C THR A 52 -3.29 8.61 -1.88
N GLU A 53 -4.61 8.42 -1.82
CA GLU A 53 -5.61 9.44 -2.19
C GLU A 53 -5.42 10.75 -1.37
N MET A 54 -5.10 10.65 -0.07
CA MET A 54 -4.81 11.84 0.76
C MET A 54 -3.48 12.49 0.41
N PHE A 55 -2.47 11.69 0.07
CA PHE A 55 -1.13 12.19 -0.25
C PHE A 55 -1.05 12.83 -1.64
N GLN A 56 -1.93 12.40 -2.56
CA GLN A 56 -2.11 12.99 -3.88
C GLN A 56 -3.08 14.18 -3.89
N GLY A 57 -3.74 14.48 -2.77
CA GLY A 57 -4.71 15.57 -2.65
C GLY A 57 -6.09 15.26 -3.25
N GLU A 58 -6.37 14.00 -3.59
CA GLU A 58 -7.70 13.55 -4.03
C GLU A 58 -8.70 13.53 -2.88
N LYS A 59 -8.20 13.40 -1.64
CA LYS A 59 -8.98 13.53 -0.41
C LYS A 59 -8.29 14.49 0.57
N PRO A 60 -9.04 15.17 1.45
CA PRO A 60 -8.47 15.94 2.55
C PRO A 60 -7.55 15.06 3.40
N TYR A 61 -6.42 15.63 3.82
CA TYR A 61 -5.48 14.93 4.71
C TYR A 61 -6.09 14.81 6.11
N ASP A 62 -6.19 13.57 6.60
CA ASP A 62 -6.61 13.25 7.96
C ASP A 62 -5.52 12.41 8.64
N ALA A 63 -4.86 13.00 9.64
CA ALA A 63 -3.75 12.36 10.34
C ALA A 63 -4.17 11.09 11.10
N ALA A 64 -5.40 11.05 11.64
CA ALA A 64 -5.91 9.88 12.36
C ALA A 64 -6.15 8.72 11.40
N ILE A 65 -6.73 8.98 10.22
CA ILE A 65 -6.93 7.95 9.19
C ILE A 65 -5.59 7.45 8.66
N VAL A 66 -4.63 8.35 8.38
CA VAL A 66 -3.28 7.95 7.94
C VAL A 66 -2.59 7.08 8.99
N ARG A 67 -2.65 7.49 10.27
CA ARG A 67 -2.09 6.72 11.38
C ARG A 67 -2.71 5.33 11.47
N GLN A 68 -4.04 5.23 11.42
CA GLN A 68 -4.74 3.95 11.50
C GLN A 68 -4.39 3.03 10.32
N ALA A 69 -4.44 3.55 9.09
CA ALA A 69 -4.13 2.77 7.89
C ALA A 69 -2.66 2.33 7.86
N ALA A 70 -1.73 3.21 8.22
CA ALA A 70 -0.31 2.91 8.28
C ALA A 70 0.02 1.89 9.38
N SER A 71 -0.57 2.02 10.57
CA SER A 71 -0.45 1.01 11.63
C SER A 71 -0.99 -0.35 11.19
N PHE A 72 -2.12 -0.39 10.47
CA PHE A 72 -2.63 -1.64 9.91
C PHE A 72 -1.62 -2.28 8.96
N ILE A 73 -1.02 -1.51 8.05
CA ILE A 73 0.01 -2.02 7.13
C ILE A 73 1.22 -2.55 7.91
N GLY A 74 1.72 -1.78 8.88
CA GLY A 74 2.91 -2.14 9.65
C GLY A 74 2.72 -3.39 10.50
N ASN A 75 1.54 -3.56 11.12
CA ASN A 75 1.19 -4.73 11.91
C ASN A 75 1.09 -6.02 11.10
N HIS A 76 1.02 -5.92 9.77
CA HIS A 76 0.97 -7.07 8.86
C HIS A 76 2.24 -7.22 8.01
N GLY A 77 3.31 -6.48 8.34
CA GLY A 77 4.67 -6.73 7.84
C GLY A 77 5.40 -7.81 8.64
N GLY A 78 6.72 -7.83 8.53
CA GLY A 78 7.64 -8.71 9.27
C GLY A 78 7.20 -10.17 9.32
N GLU A 79 7.26 -10.79 10.51
CA GLU A 79 6.86 -12.18 10.74
C GLU A 79 5.40 -12.47 10.36
N GLN A 80 4.48 -11.53 10.59
CA GLN A 80 3.06 -11.69 10.25
C GLN A 80 2.87 -11.87 8.74
N MET A 81 3.72 -11.24 7.94
CA MET A 81 3.80 -11.44 6.50
C MET A 81 4.49 -12.77 6.17
N THR A 82 5.72 -12.97 6.66
CA THR A 82 6.58 -14.06 6.19
C THR A 82 6.02 -15.45 6.51
N ARG A 83 5.33 -15.62 7.65
CA ARG A 83 4.66 -16.88 8.01
C ARG A 83 3.63 -17.34 6.99
N LEU A 84 3.09 -16.42 6.19
CA LEU A 84 2.11 -16.76 5.17
C LEU A 84 2.77 -17.47 3.99
N PHE A 85 4.09 -17.42 3.80
CA PHE A 85 4.81 -17.95 2.63
C PHE A 85 5.60 -19.24 2.94
N PRO A 86 4.95 -20.35 3.36
CA PRO A 86 5.64 -21.62 3.52
C PRO A 86 6.17 -22.11 2.18
N GLU A 87 7.31 -22.80 2.20
CA GLU A 87 7.97 -23.23 0.98
C GLU A 87 7.04 -24.05 0.06
N GLY A 88 7.10 -23.73 -1.23
CA GLY A 88 6.27 -24.39 -2.23
C GLY A 88 4.82 -23.90 -2.29
N SER A 89 4.39 -22.87 -1.54
CA SER A 89 3.02 -22.32 -1.60
C SER A 89 2.71 -21.47 -2.85
N ILE A 90 2.97 -22.03 -4.03
CA ILE A 90 2.80 -21.39 -5.36
C ILE A 90 1.67 -21.98 -6.20
N GLN A 91 0.88 -22.91 -5.65
CA GLN A 91 -0.22 -23.55 -6.37
C GLN A 91 -1.41 -22.61 -6.59
N GLY A 92 -2.26 -23.00 -7.54
CA GLY A 92 -3.52 -22.31 -7.82
C GLY A 92 -3.30 -20.87 -8.31
N PRO A 93 -4.13 -19.91 -7.88
CA PRO A 93 -4.06 -18.51 -8.33
C PRO A 93 -2.93 -17.71 -7.66
N SER A 94 -1.96 -18.37 -7.01
CA SER A 94 -0.86 -17.70 -6.34
C SER A 94 -0.04 -16.86 -7.32
N GLU A 95 0.19 -15.60 -6.95
CA GLU A 95 1.04 -14.66 -7.66
C GLU A 95 2.50 -14.68 -7.17
N SER A 96 2.78 -15.50 -6.15
CA SER A 96 4.11 -15.61 -5.55
C SER A 96 5.08 -16.27 -6.52
N LEU A 97 6.33 -15.78 -6.57
CA LEU A 97 7.41 -16.38 -7.36
C LEU A 97 8.29 -17.29 -6.51
N PRO A 98 8.89 -18.36 -7.08
CA PRO A 98 9.89 -19.18 -6.39
C PRO A 98 11.08 -18.39 -5.83
N ALA A 99 11.35 -17.21 -6.41
CA ALA A 99 12.39 -16.30 -5.99
C ALA A 99 12.30 -15.90 -4.50
N ILE A 100 11.11 -15.96 -3.88
CA ILE A 100 10.92 -15.71 -2.44
C ILE A 100 11.83 -16.62 -1.61
N TRP A 101 11.84 -17.93 -1.87
CA TRP A 101 12.61 -18.88 -1.08
C TRP A 101 14.09 -18.93 -1.51
N GLN A 102 14.38 -18.61 -2.77
CA GLN A 102 15.76 -18.47 -3.25
C GLN A 102 16.46 -17.25 -2.64
N ASN A 103 15.71 -16.21 -2.27
CA ASN A 103 16.23 -14.97 -1.69
C ASN A 103 15.49 -14.63 -0.39
N TRP A 104 15.32 -15.62 0.49
CA TRP A 104 14.50 -15.49 1.69
C TRP A 104 14.92 -14.32 2.57
N GLN A 105 16.23 -14.13 2.79
CA GLN A 105 16.76 -13.01 3.56
C GLN A 105 16.25 -11.66 3.01
N ARG A 106 16.29 -11.46 1.70
CA ARG A 106 15.83 -10.21 1.09
C ARG A 106 14.33 -10.02 1.23
N PHE A 107 13.56 -11.11 1.09
CA PHE A 107 12.11 -11.09 1.29
C PHE A 107 11.74 -10.73 2.74
N SER A 108 12.39 -11.35 3.73
CA SER A 108 12.17 -11.05 5.14
C SER A 108 12.60 -9.63 5.51
N GLU A 109 13.74 -9.16 5.01
CA GLU A 109 14.17 -7.76 5.20
C GLU A 109 13.15 -6.75 4.67
N LEU A 110 12.57 -7.00 3.49
CA LEU A 110 11.53 -6.13 2.94
C LEU A 110 10.23 -6.19 3.74
N ALA A 111 9.89 -7.33 4.32
CA ALA A 111 8.75 -7.46 5.22
C ALA A 111 8.99 -6.65 6.52
N ASP A 112 10.18 -6.73 7.10
CA ASP A 112 10.56 -5.95 8.30
C ASP A 112 10.61 -4.44 8.00
N ASP A 113 11.17 -4.06 6.85
CA ASP A 113 11.16 -2.68 6.35
C ASP A 113 9.72 -2.16 6.20
N LEU A 114 8.77 -3.00 5.78
CA LEU A 114 7.36 -2.60 5.70
C LEU A 114 6.81 -2.25 7.09
N THR A 115 7.04 -3.10 8.09
CA THR A 115 6.65 -2.82 9.50
C THR A 115 7.24 -1.50 9.97
N LYS A 116 8.52 -1.32 9.71
CA LYS A 116 9.27 -0.15 10.14
C LYS A 116 8.79 1.15 9.50
N TYR A 117 8.74 1.22 8.18
CA TYR A 117 8.41 2.45 7.48
C TYR A 117 6.92 2.79 7.59
N ALA A 118 6.04 1.79 7.69
CA ALA A 118 4.63 2.03 7.98
C ALA A 118 4.43 2.52 9.42
N GLY A 119 5.19 1.98 10.38
CA GLY A 119 5.23 2.51 11.75
C GLY A 119 5.74 3.95 11.81
N ALA A 120 6.80 4.28 11.06
CA ALA A 120 7.31 5.64 10.94
C ALA A 120 6.26 6.60 10.34
N LEU A 121 5.55 6.16 9.29
CA LEU A 121 4.46 6.92 8.70
C LEU A 121 3.32 7.16 9.70
N ALA A 122 2.95 6.13 10.47
CA ALA A 122 1.94 6.26 11.50
C ALA A 122 2.36 7.28 12.56
N ALA A 123 3.60 7.20 13.05
CA ALA A 123 4.16 8.13 14.03
C ALA A 123 4.17 9.57 13.50
N ALA A 124 4.61 9.75 12.25
CA ALA A 124 4.78 11.04 11.61
C ALA A 124 3.47 11.73 11.20
N ALA A 125 2.30 11.09 11.30
CA ALA A 125 1.06 11.58 10.70
C ALA A 125 0.67 13.03 11.11
N ASP A 126 1.06 13.49 12.30
CA ASP A 126 0.79 14.85 12.79
C ASP A 126 1.94 15.85 12.50
N ASN A 127 3.06 15.38 11.94
CA ASN A 127 4.20 16.23 11.59
C ASN A 127 3.87 17.11 10.37
N PRO A 128 4.57 18.25 10.18
CA PRO A 128 4.51 18.99 8.92
C PRO A 128 4.74 18.07 7.72
N ARG A 129 3.83 18.14 6.73
CA ARG A 129 3.76 17.21 5.60
C ARG A 129 5.08 17.00 4.86
N GLY A 130 5.97 18.02 4.85
CA GLY A 130 7.20 18.04 4.09
C GLY A 130 6.96 18.24 2.58
N PRO A 131 8.02 18.31 1.76
CA PRO A 131 7.87 18.44 0.31
C PRO A 131 7.06 17.26 -0.26
N GLY A 132 6.07 17.56 -1.11
CA GLY A 132 5.25 16.55 -1.76
C GLY A 132 6.01 15.76 -2.83
N MET A 133 5.53 14.58 -3.18
CA MET A 133 6.14 13.71 -4.21
C MET A 133 6.29 14.38 -5.58
N GLY A 134 5.53 15.46 -5.86
CA GLY A 134 5.66 16.27 -7.10
C GLY A 134 6.51 17.55 -6.97
N SER A 135 6.94 17.94 -5.76
CA SER A 135 7.62 19.21 -5.54
C SER A 135 9.11 19.20 -5.92
N GLY A 136 9.71 18.01 -6.07
CA GLY A 136 11.13 17.86 -6.42
C GLY A 136 11.46 18.15 -7.89
N MET A 137 10.49 18.12 -8.81
CA MET A 137 10.74 18.34 -10.24
C MET A 137 10.78 19.82 -10.65
N ASN A 138 10.24 20.74 -9.84
CA ASN A 138 10.15 22.16 -10.20
C ASN A 138 11.28 23.03 -9.60
N GLN A 139 11.95 22.56 -8.54
CA GLN A 139 13.05 23.31 -7.90
C GLN A 139 14.40 23.22 -8.63
N GLY A 140 14.47 22.52 -9.77
CA GLY A 140 15.67 22.45 -10.62
C GLY A 140 15.76 23.50 -11.74
N ARG A 141 14.76 24.38 -11.92
CA ARG A 141 14.72 25.33 -13.06
C ARG A 141 14.87 26.81 -12.71
N GLN A 142 15.09 27.16 -11.44
CA GLN A 142 15.25 28.55 -11.01
C GLN A 142 16.49 28.68 -10.11
N GLY A 143 17.67 28.61 -10.71
CA GLY A 143 18.92 28.88 -10.00
C GLY A 143 20.17 28.56 -10.80
N GLY A 144 20.72 29.55 -11.51
CA GLY A 144 22.15 29.60 -11.81
C GLY A 144 22.55 29.36 -13.26
N LEU A 145 22.79 30.46 -13.99
CA LEU A 145 23.73 30.51 -15.10
C LEU A 145 25.15 30.23 -14.54
N GLY A 146 25.84 29.20 -15.02
CA GLY A 146 27.23 28.93 -14.64
C GLY A 146 27.75 27.64 -15.27
N ALA A 147 28.84 27.76 -16.03
CA ALA A 147 29.39 26.70 -16.88
C ALA A 147 30.28 25.67 -16.14
N SER A 148 30.15 24.40 -16.57
CA SER A 148 31.19 23.32 -16.66
C SER A 148 31.65 22.58 -15.37
N PRO A 149 32.30 21.39 -15.50
CA PRO A 149 31.78 20.13 -16.04
C PRO A 149 32.09 18.89 -15.13
N MET A 150 31.48 17.73 -15.45
CA MET A 150 31.84 16.35 -15.06
C MET A 150 32.23 16.04 -13.59
N GLY A 151 31.35 15.30 -12.91
CA GLY A 151 31.70 14.55 -11.70
C GLY A 151 30.56 13.64 -11.27
N ARG A 152 30.50 12.44 -11.84
CA ARG A 152 29.61 11.37 -11.36
C ARG A 152 29.82 11.15 -9.86
N ARG A 153 28.79 11.41 -9.07
CA ARG A 153 28.54 10.71 -7.81
C ARG A 153 27.13 10.15 -7.90
N ASN A 154 27.04 8.87 -8.27
CA ASN A 154 25.88 8.10 -7.90
C ASN A 154 25.73 8.22 -6.37
N PRO A 155 24.61 8.69 -5.83
CA PRO A 155 24.38 8.53 -4.41
C PRO A 155 24.26 7.03 -4.16
N MET A 156 25.15 6.51 -3.32
CA MET A 156 24.96 5.20 -2.69
C MET A 156 23.57 5.17 -2.07
N MET A 157 22.75 4.23 -2.51
CA MET A 157 21.42 3.94 -1.96
C MET A 157 21.59 3.44 -0.52
N GLY A 158 21.65 4.34 0.46
CA GLY A 158 21.79 3.91 1.87
C GLY A 158 22.07 4.99 2.91
N GLN A 159 22.45 6.21 2.53
CA GLN A 159 22.67 7.31 3.49
C GLN A 159 21.78 8.51 3.18
N SER A 160 21.13 9.02 4.22
CA SER A 160 20.49 10.34 4.24
C SER A 160 21.53 11.43 3.99
N ALA A 161 21.08 12.64 3.64
CA ALA A 161 21.95 13.81 3.47
C ALA A 161 22.85 14.08 4.70
N ASP A 162 22.41 13.65 5.89
CA ASP A 162 23.13 13.81 7.17
C ASP A 162 23.87 12.54 7.64
N GLY A 163 24.03 11.51 6.80
CA GLY A 163 24.82 10.32 7.12
C GLY A 163 24.20 9.37 8.16
N MET A 164 23.02 9.66 8.69
CA MET A 164 22.32 8.78 9.64
C MET A 164 21.84 7.49 8.95
N PRO A 165 21.92 6.32 9.62
CA PRO A 165 21.32 5.10 9.11
C PRO A 165 19.84 5.37 8.84
N MET A 166 19.37 5.08 7.63
CA MET A 166 17.93 5.14 7.26
C MET A 166 17.03 4.32 8.20
N ASN A 167 17.66 3.50 9.02
CA ASN A 167 17.08 2.54 9.93
C ASN A 167 17.09 2.96 11.41
N ASP A 168 17.59 4.14 11.75
CA ASP A 168 17.61 4.65 13.13
C ASP A 168 16.21 5.10 13.61
N PRO A 169 15.68 4.59 14.75
CA PRO A 169 14.36 4.98 15.26
C PRO A 169 14.18 6.49 15.48
N ALA A 170 15.24 7.19 15.91
CA ALA A 170 15.16 8.64 16.12
C ALA A 170 15.06 9.39 14.79
N ALA A 171 15.83 8.98 13.77
CA ALA A 171 15.70 9.51 12.41
C ALA A 171 14.32 9.24 11.80
N LEU A 172 13.72 8.07 12.04
CA LEU A 172 12.38 7.73 11.55
C LEU A 172 11.28 8.57 12.20
N ALA A 173 11.41 8.86 13.50
CA ALA A 173 10.46 9.70 14.23
C ALA A 173 10.45 11.15 13.73
N GLN A 174 11.57 11.61 13.15
CA GLN A 174 11.72 12.96 12.59
C GLN A 174 11.28 13.07 11.13
N MET A 175 10.90 11.96 10.48
CA MET A 175 10.46 12.01 9.09
C MET A 175 9.20 12.86 8.93
N SER A 176 9.11 13.55 7.80
CA SER A 176 7.84 14.09 7.34
C SER A 176 6.94 12.93 6.86
N PRO A 177 5.60 13.10 6.94
CA PRO A 177 4.66 12.14 6.36
C PRO A 177 5.02 11.77 4.92
N ASN A 178 5.36 12.76 4.07
CA ASN A 178 5.69 12.53 2.66
C ASN A 178 6.95 11.67 2.48
N ALA A 179 7.98 11.89 3.30
CA ALA A 179 9.19 11.07 3.26
C ALA A 179 8.91 9.62 3.72
N ALA A 180 8.16 9.45 4.82
CA ALA A 180 7.80 8.12 5.32
C ALA A 180 6.91 7.36 4.34
N PHE A 181 5.90 8.02 3.75
CA PHE A 181 5.06 7.43 2.72
C PHE A 181 5.84 6.97 1.49
N ALA A 182 6.81 7.78 1.03
CA ALA A 182 7.69 7.39 -0.07
C ALA A 182 8.51 6.12 0.24
N ARG A 183 8.92 5.92 1.50
CA ARG A 183 9.59 4.70 1.92
C ARG A 183 8.66 3.49 1.90
N VAL A 184 7.43 3.64 2.39
CA VAL A 184 6.42 2.56 2.31
C VAL A 184 6.17 2.15 0.86
N THR A 185 5.94 3.11 -0.06
CA THR A 185 5.69 2.79 -1.47
C THR A 185 6.91 2.15 -2.15
N GLN A 186 8.12 2.61 -1.83
CA GLN A 186 9.37 2.01 -2.32
C GLN A 186 9.50 0.55 -1.87
N THR A 187 9.19 0.23 -0.61
CA THR A 187 9.21 -1.15 -0.09
C THR A 187 8.20 -2.03 -0.82
N CYS A 188 6.96 -1.56 -1.03
CA CYS A 188 5.95 -2.28 -1.80
C CYS A 188 6.44 -2.58 -3.23
N SER A 189 6.99 -1.57 -3.92
CA SER A 189 7.52 -1.73 -5.27
C SER A 189 8.68 -2.74 -5.30
N ALA A 190 9.64 -2.62 -4.39
CA ALA A 190 10.80 -3.49 -4.36
C ALA A 190 10.40 -4.96 -4.15
N CYS A 191 9.47 -5.22 -3.24
CA CYS A 191 8.95 -6.57 -2.99
C CYS A 191 8.20 -7.12 -4.21
N HIS A 192 7.24 -6.36 -4.75
CA HIS A 192 6.44 -6.83 -5.89
C HIS A 192 7.27 -7.04 -7.16
N THR A 193 8.26 -6.19 -7.42
CA THR A 193 9.15 -6.34 -8.58
C THR A 193 9.96 -7.63 -8.53
N GLN A 194 10.38 -8.08 -7.34
CA GLN A 194 11.24 -9.25 -7.19
C GLN A 194 10.46 -10.56 -6.98
N PHE A 195 9.31 -10.48 -6.30
CA PHE A 195 8.68 -11.67 -5.70
C PHE A 195 7.24 -11.92 -6.16
N ARG A 196 6.65 -11.04 -6.96
CA ARG A 196 5.28 -11.20 -7.48
C ARG A 196 5.28 -11.30 -9.01
N LYS A 197 4.44 -12.16 -9.56
CA LYS A 197 4.14 -12.20 -11.00
C LYS A 197 3.68 -10.82 -11.47
N LYS A 198 4.11 -10.42 -12.67
CA LYS A 198 3.59 -9.22 -13.33
C LYS A 198 2.11 -9.44 -13.67
N GLN A 199 1.30 -8.42 -13.42
CA GLN A 199 -0.10 -8.35 -13.81
C GLN A 199 -0.24 -7.67 -15.16
#